data_AF-A0A399ZEE7-F1
#
_entry.id   AF-A0A399ZEE7-F1
#
_cell.length_a   1.000
_cell.length_b   1.000
_cell.length_c   1.000
_cell.angle_alpha   90.00
_cell.angle_beta   90.00
_cell.angle_gamma   90.00
#
_symmetry.space_group_name_H-M   'P 1'
#
loop_
_entity.id
_entity.type
_entity.pdbx_description
1 polymer ?
#
loop_
_entity_poly.entity_id
_entity_poly.type
_entity_poly.pdbx_seq_one_letter_code
_entity_poly.pdbx_strand_id
1 'polypeptide(L)'
;MKPQKDPENFERKKLLDFADFDGARVLEIGCGEGRLTWKYAAASSLTFGLDPDFDALRVARADTPADLRGRVEFVRASAHRLPLPKEKFDIAILAWSL
;
A
#
# COMPACT_ATOMS: atom_id res chain seq x y z
N MET A 1 7.35 -1.39 -22.68
CA MET A 1 5.96 -0.90 -22.65
C MET A 1 5.78 -0.16 -21.32
N LYS A 2 5.50 1.15 -21.32
CA LYS A 2 5.21 1.85 -20.06
C LYS A 2 3.84 1.34 -19.57
N PRO A 3 3.70 0.79 -18.37
CA PRO A 3 2.39 0.38 -17.86
C PRO A 3 1.50 1.63 -17.82
N GLN A 4 0.35 1.53 -18.49
CA GLN A 4 -0.62 2.61 -18.57
C GLN A 4 -1.22 2.79 -17.17
N LYS A 5 -0.91 3.91 -16.52
CA LYS A 5 -1.41 4.22 -15.18
C LYS A 5 -2.89 4.60 -15.29
N ASP A 6 -3.77 3.63 -15.06
CA ASP A 6 -5.22 3.70 -14.80
C ASP A 6 -5.78 5.15 -14.72
N PRO A 7 -6.06 5.78 -15.88
CA PRO A 7 -6.46 7.19 -15.95
C PRO A 7 -7.88 7.42 -15.43
N GLU A 8 -8.72 6.37 -15.44
CA GLU A 8 -10.10 6.38 -14.99
C GLU A 8 -10.23 6.08 -13.49
N ASN A 9 -9.10 5.83 -12.81
CA ASN A 9 -9.00 5.54 -11.39
C ASN A 9 -9.85 4.32 -10.96
N PHE A 10 -10.00 3.35 -11.88
CA PHE A 10 -10.79 2.15 -11.66
C PHE A 10 -10.29 1.33 -10.47
N GLU A 11 -8.97 1.25 -10.26
CA GLU A 11 -8.41 0.49 -9.15
C GLU A 11 -8.82 1.07 -7.80
N ARG A 12 -8.82 2.41 -7.68
CA ARG A 12 -9.29 3.09 -6.47
C ARG A 12 -10.75 2.76 -6.22
N LYS A 13 -11.58 3.00 -7.24
CA LYS A 13 -13.03 2.78 -7.11
C LYS A 13 -13.33 1.34 -6.74
N LYS A 14 -12.72 0.38 -7.42
CA LYS A 14 -12.92 -1.04 -7.15
C LYS A 14 -12.46 -1.47 -5.77
N LEU A 15 -11.33 -0.95 -5.27
CA LEU A 15 -10.89 -1.24 -3.91
C LEU A 15 -11.90 -0.71 -2.89
N LEU A 16 -12.28 0.57 -2.98
CA LEU A 16 -13.19 1.21 -2.04
C LEU A 16 -14.63 0.66 -2.12
N ASP A 17 -15.04 0.15 -3.29
CA ASP A 17 -16.33 -0.55 -3.45
C ASP A 17 -16.28 -1.99 -2.90
N PHE A 18 -15.10 -2.62 -2.87
CA PHE A 18 -14.95 -4.03 -2.50
C PHE A 18 -14.77 -4.25 -0.99
N ALA A 19 -14.08 -3.34 -0.30
CA ALA A 19 -13.80 -3.44 1.12
C ALA A 19 -14.00 -2.11 1.83
N ASP A 20 -14.39 -2.17 3.10
CA ASP A 20 -14.49 -0.99 3.96
C ASP A 20 -13.13 -0.67 4.57
N PHE A 21 -12.58 0.48 4.16
CA PHE A 21 -11.29 0.95 4.65
C PHE A 21 -11.42 1.84 5.90
N ASP A 22 -12.63 2.30 6.24
CA ASP A 22 -12.81 3.23 7.34
C ASP A 22 -12.36 2.58 8.66
N GLY A 23 -11.48 3.27 9.39
CA GLY A 23 -10.83 2.72 10.58
C GLY A 23 -9.86 1.55 10.36
N ALA A 24 -9.81 0.94 9.16
CA ALA A 24 -9.05 -0.29 8.91
C ALA A 24 -7.53 -0.06 8.89
N ARG A 25 -6.79 -1.02 9.45
CA ARG A 25 -5.34 -1.13 9.33
C ARG A 25 -5.01 -2.05 8.16
N VAL A 26 -4.32 -1.51 7.16
CA VAL A 26 -4.06 -2.19 5.91
C VAL A 26 -2.60 -2.64 5.84
N LEU A 27 -2.38 -3.85 5.33
CA LEU A 27 -1.07 -4.35 4.90
C LEU A 27 -1.06 -4.50 3.38
N GLU A 28 -0.21 -3.75 2.69
CA GLU A 28 0.04 -3.92 1.26
C GLU A 28 1.33 -4.70 1.05
N ILE A 29 1.25 -5.83 0.36
CA ILE A 29 2.40 -6.64 0.01
C ILE A 29 2.83 -6.29 -1.41
N GLY A 30 4.12 -6.02 -1.61
CA GLY A 30 4.67 -5.57 -2.89
C GLY A 30 4.27 -4.13 -3.23
N CYS A 31 4.35 -3.21 -2.26
CA CYS A 31 3.89 -1.82 -2.47
C CYS A 31 4.76 -1.03 -3.47
N GLY A 32 5.99 -1.48 -3.73
CA GLY A 32 6.96 -0.80 -4.60
C GLY A 32 7.10 0.68 -4.24
N GLU A 33 6.95 1.54 -5.25
CA GLU A 33 7.02 3.01 -5.15
C GLU A 33 5.71 3.65 -4.63
N GLY A 34 4.72 2.87 -4.18
CA GLY A 34 3.47 3.37 -3.58
C GLY A 34 2.32 3.65 -4.57
N ARG A 35 2.45 3.23 -5.83
CA ARG A 35 1.46 3.49 -6.92
C ARG A 35 0.01 3.19 -6.50
N LEU A 36 -0.22 2.05 -5.86
CA LEU A 36 -1.55 1.66 -5.39
C LEU A 36 -1.85 2.23 -4.00
N THR A 37 -0.85 2.26 -3.11
CA THR A 37 -0.93 2.85 -1.77
C THR A 37 -1.61 4.23 -1.79
N TRP A 38 -1.21 5.11 -2.72
CA TRP A 38 -1.78 6.46 -2.84
C TRP A 38 -3.26 6.50 -3.23
N LYS A 39 -3.80 5.42 -3.79
CA LYS A 39 -5.19 5.36 -4.24
C LYS A 39 -6.18 5.15 -3.09
N TYR A 40 -5.77 4.43 -2.04
CA TYR A 40 -6.68 4.02 -0.97
C TYR A 40 -6.22 4.44 0.44
N ALA A 41 -4.94 4.74 0.66
CA ALA A 41 -4.41 4.96 2.02
C ALA A 41 -5.13 6.09 2.78
N ALA A 42 -5.62 7.12 2.07
CA ALA A 42 -6.41 8.21 2.67
C ALA A 42 -7.74 7.75 3.29
N ALA A 43 -8.28 6.61 2.84
CA ALA A 43 -9.49 6.03 3.40
C ALA A 43 -9.22 5.09 4.59
N SER A 44 -7.95 4.76 4.86
CA SER A 44 -7.54 3.87 5.96
C SER A 44 -7.13 4.63 7.22
N SER A 45 -7.17 3.95 8.38
CA SER A 45 -6.58 4.52 9.60
C SER A 45 -5.05 4.49 9.55
N LEU A 46 -4.49 3.39 9.05
CA LEU A 46 -3.06 3.12 8.97
C LEU A 46 -2.78 2.12 7.85
N THR A 47 -1.76 2.38 7.05
CA THR A 47 -1.32 1.50 5.95
C THR A 47 0.16 1.15 6.11
N PHE A 48 0.48 -0.13 6.05
CA PHE A 48 1.84 -0.65 6.01
C PHE A 48 2.14 -1.16 4.60
N GLY A 49 3.06 -0.51 3.90
CA GLY A 49 3.60 -0.98 2.63
C GLY A 49 4.83 -1.87 2.85
N LEU A 50 4.77 -3.11 2.39
CA LEU A 50 5.85 -4.10 2.51
C LEU A 50 6.44 -4.39 1.13
N ASP A 51 7.75 -4.24 0.98
CA ASP A 51 8.45 -4.56 -0.27
C ASP A 51 9.92 -4.96 0.00
N PRO A 52 10.50 -5.96 -0.69
CA PRO A 52 11.92 -6.29 -0.53
C PRO A 52 12.87 -5.25 -1.16
N ASP A 53 12.41 -4.48 -2.15
CA ASP A 53 13.20 -3.52 -2.91
C ASP A 53 13.42 -2.23 -2.09
N PHE A 54 14.67 -2.02 -1.68
CA PHE A 54 15.04 -0.85 -0.90
C PHE A 54 14.91 0.46 -1.68
N ASP A 55 15.23 0.46 -2.97
CA ASP A 55 15.20 1.67 -3.79
C ASP A 55 13.77 2.08 -4.09
N ALA A 56 12.88 1.11 -4.36
CA ALA A 56 11.47 1.37 -4.51
C ALA A 56 10.86 2.00 -3.24
N LEU A 57 11.18 1.45 -2.05
CA LEU A 57 10.72 2.01 -0.79
C LEU A 57 11.31 3.40 -0.49
N ARG A 58 12.53 3.69 -0.94
CA ARG A 58 13.13 5.02 -0.81
C ARG A 58 12.35 6.04 -1.64
N VAL A 59 11.95 5.69 -2.86
CA VAL A 59 11.08 6.52 -3.70
C VAL A 59 9.70 6.68 -3.03
N ALA A 60 9.07 5.59 -2.58
CA ALA A 60 7.77 5.64 -1.93
C ALA A 60 7.74 6.59 -0.72
N ARG A 61 8.79 6.55 0.13
CA ARG A 61 8.93 7.46 1.27
C ARG A 61 9.11 8.91 0.84
N ALA A 62 9.93 9.16 -0.18
CA ALA A 62 10.17 10.51 -0.68
C ALA A 62 8.90 11.12 -1.30
N ASP A 63 8.14 10.31 -2.01
CA ASP A 63 6.93 10.71 -2.72
C ASP A 63 5.66 10.65 -1.84
N THR A 64 5.79 10.30 -0.56
CA THR A 64 4.66 10.20 0.36
C THR A 64 3.94 11.56 0.47
N PRO A 65 2.65 11.63 0.06
CA PRO A 65 1.85 12.85 0.18
C PRO A 65 1.81 13.36 1.62
N ALA A 66 1.80 14.68 1.79
CA ALA A 66 1.93 15.31 3.11
C ALA A 66 0.78 14.93 4.07
N ASP A 67 -0.43 14.75 3.54
CA ASP A 67 -1.64 14.32 4.25
C ASP A 67 -1.62 12.85 4.67
N LEU A 68 -0.75 12.05 4.05
CA LEU A 68 -0.55 10.63 4.37
C LEU A 68 0.64 10.37 5.32
N ARG A 69 1.43 11.40 5.62
CA ARG A 69 2.55 11.28 6.58
C ARG A 69 2.00 10.91 7.96
N GLY A 70 2.54 9.85 8.55
CA GLY A 70 2.07 9.29 9.83
C GLY A 70 0.86 8.34 9.72
N ARG A 71 0.29 8.19 8.52
CA ARG A 71 -0.73 7.15 8.20
C ARG A 71 -0.17 6.03 7.33
N VAL A 72 0.94 6.27 6.64
CA VAL A 72 1.59 5.28 5.78
C VAL A 72 3.00 5.02 6.29
N GLU A 73 3.31 3.75 6.53
CA GLU A 73 4.62 3.26 6.95
C GLU A 73 5.15 2.22 5.96
N PHE A 74 6.45 2.27 5.68
CA PHE A 74 7.10 1.38 4.72
C PHE A 74 8.10 0.46 5.41
N VAL A 75 7.93 -0.85 5.20
CA VAL A 75 8.73 -1.90 5.82
C VAL A 75 9.45 -2.71 4.75
N ARG A 76 10.78 -2.78 4.84
CA ARG A 76 11.58 -3.64 3.95
C ARG A 76 11.50 -5.09 4.41
N ALA A 77 10.77 -5.92 3.68
CA ALA A 77 10.67 -7.35 3.98
C ALA A 77 10.15 -8.14 2.76
N SER A 78 10.38 -9.45 2.77
CA SER A 78 9.77 -10.35 1.79
C SER A 78 8.44 -10.87 2.31
N ALA A 79 7.47 -11.06 1.41
CA ALA A 79 6.20 -11.72 1.73
C ALA A 79 6.37 -13.13 2.32
N HIS A 80 7.48 -13.83 1.97
CA HIS A 80 7.81 -15.15 2.50
C HIS A 80 8.14 -15.15 4.00
N ARG A 81 8.54 -13.99 4.55
CA ARG A 81 8.88 -13.84 5.95
C ARG A 81 8.46 -12.47 6.44
N LEU A 82 7.20 -12.39 6.88
CA LEU A 82 6.60 -11.17 7.41
C LEU A 82 7.11 -10.90 8.84
N PRO A 83 7.90 -9.83 9.08
CA PRO A 83 8.36 -9.46 10.42
C PRO A 83 7.31 -8.64 11.16
N LEU A 84 6.04 -8.93 10.94
CA LEU A 84 4.91 -8.18 11.47
C LEU A 84 4.11 -9.05 12.46
N PRO A 85 3.59 -8.46 13.54
CA PRO A 85 2.76 -9.18 14.48
C PRO A 85 1.48 -9.70 13.82
N LYS A 86 1.09 -10.92 14.18
CA LYS A 86 -0.17 -11.54 13.72
C LYS A 86 -1.37 -10.74 14.23
N GLU A 87 -2.48 -10.81 13.49
CA GLU A 87 -3.79 -10.25 13.89
C GLU A 87 -3.76 -8.74 14.14
N LYS A 88 -2.89 -8.01 13.42
CA LYS A 88 -2.78 -6.54 13.51
C LYS A 88 -3.29 -5.78 12.30
N PHE A 89 -3.71 -6.49 11.25
CA PHE A 89 -4.23 -5.89 10.03
C PHE A 89 -5.60 -6.46 9.75
N ASP A 90 -6.48 -5.57 9.32
CA ASP A 90 -7.88 -5.88 9.04
C ASP A 90 -8.05 -6.18 7.55
N ILE A 91 -7.18 -5.61 6.69
CA ILE A 91 -7.14 -5.82 5.25
C ILE A 91 -5.71 -6.13 4.80
N ALA A 92 -5.56 -7.12 3.92
CA ALA A 92 -4.33 -7.36 3.17
C ALA A 92 -4.55 -7.15 1.66
N ILE A 93 -3.72 -6.34 1.03
CA ILE A 93 -3.78 -6.05 -0.41
C ILE A 93 -2.56 -6.64 -1.12
N LEU A 94 -2.82 -7.34 -2.22
CA LEU A 94 -1.82 -7.84 -3.15
C LEU A 94 -2.25 -7.44 -4.56
N ALA A 95 -1.43 -6.62 -5.22
CA ALA A 95 -1.77 -6.05 -6.53
C ALA A 95 -0.52 -6.00 -7.40
N TRP A 96 -0.20 -7.17 -7.96
CA TRP A 96 1.02 -7.48 -8.75
C TRP A 96 2.27 -7.74 -7.91
N SER A 97 2.07 -8.43 -6.80
CA SER A 97 3.11 -8.80 -5.84
C SER A 97 3.70 -10.18 -6.19
N LEU A 98 4.59 -10.26 -7.18
CA LEU A 98 5.36 -11.47 -7.51
C LEU A 98 6.76 -11.13 -8.05
#